data_AF-A0A838XVX7-F1
#
_entry.id   AF-A0A838XVX7-F1
#
_cell.length_a   1.000
_cell.length_b   1.000
_cell.length_c   1.000
_cell.angle_alpha   90.00
_cell.angle_beta   90.00
_cell.angle_gamma   90.00
#
_symmetry.space_group_name_H-M   'P 1'
#
loop_
_entity.id
_entity.type
_entity.pdbx_description
1 polymer ?
#
loop_
_entity_poly.entity_id
_entity_poly.type
_entity_poly.pdbx_seq_one_letter_code
_entity_poly.pdbx_strand_id
1 'polypeptide(L)'
;MALGEVPQDRHAGLVKLRLGHADFGSILIPELMFVRRSGWRFYQPSFFGPPILQFNVEPNIHVARLSIDIGSPRAADLTRLIVEFRSDGLVRRYDDGAQLYRCVIDGPKRLTRFASGTCRQRDDEDFDLRLFHITNPKAFAGIVGSKELHSSRWNLQGTRELSNVAYVYLTSLDAIKTEEDLRRIAMSSDGMIRFQTTSSRLREETLELTVYRENTTGRTARLQVNVASSLLAPPHLMIHRPLGDHAYYEVTGPEIYRVGVQPGAALTYANGVGTIDEATLKRFEYVVVGDASSVEGLAAPYDEEETKQVVHVENLDDGLDLFEFWQTNQNSDQVSSRRPEPRIFST
;
A
#
# COMPACT_ATOMS: atom_id res chain seq x y z
N MET A 1 17.21 6.78 27.31
CA MET A 1 18.36 6.61 26.39
C MET A 1 18.20 7.69 25.34
N ALA A 2 19.09 8.68 25.29
CA ALA A 2 18.96 9.81 24.37
C ALA A 2 19.14 9.30 22.93
N LEU A 3 18.09 9.38 22.11
CA LEU A 3 18.16 9.15 20.67
C LEU A 3 19.11 10.20 20.10
N GLY A 4 20.30 9.80 19.67
CA GLY A 4 21.22 10.69 18.98
C GLY A 4 20.51 11.28 17.76
N GLU A 5 20.53 12.61 17.63
CA GLU A 5 19.92 13.30 16.49
C GLU A 5 20.51 12.73 15.19
N VAL A 6 19.67 12.06 14.41
CA VAL A 6 20.06 11.60 13.07
C VAL A 6 20.17 12.86 12.20
N PRO A 7 21.34 13.12 11.56
CA PRO A 7 21.48 14.29 10.71
C PRO A 7 20.42 14.31 9.60
N GLN A 8 19.62 15.38 9.58
CA GLN A 8 18.57 15.63 8.60
C GLN A 8 19.15 16.21 7.30
N ASP A 9 18.50 15.94 6.18
CA ASP A 9 18.82 16.41 4.83
C ASP A 9 17.55 16.54 4.00
N ARG A 10 17.61 17.29 2.89
CA ARG A 10 16.50 17.45 1.95
C ARG A 10 16.75 16.62 0.69
N HIS A 11 15.77 15.81 0.32
CA HIS A 11 15.84 14.93 -0.83
C HIS A 11 14.76 15.30 -1.85
N ALA A 12 15.14 15.47 -3.12
CA ALA A 12 14.17 15.50 -4.20
C ALA A 12 13.65 14.08 -4.47
N GLY A 13 12.35 13.94 -4.64
CA GLY A 13 11.70 12.66 -4.89
C GLY A 13 10.39 12.80 -5.66
N LEU A 14 9.67 11.69 -5.72
CA LEU A 14 8.31 11.62 -6.22
C LEU A 14 7.45 10.90 -5.19
N VAL A 15 6.17 11.25 -5.12
CA VAL A 15 5.19 10.58 -4.26
C VAL A 15 3.94 10.24 -5.07
N LYS A 16 3.55 8.96 -5.06
CA LYS A 16 2.30 8.46 -5.64
C LYS A 16 1.22 8.49 -4.57
N LEU A 17 0.11 9.17 -4.86
CA LEU A 17 -0.95 9.47 -3.90
C LEU A 17 -2.31 9.11 -4.50
N ARG A 18 -3.27 8.77 -3.64
CA ARG A 18 -4.70 8.80 -3.95
C ARG A 18 -5.43 9.73 -3.00
N LEU A 19 -6.50 10.32 -3.49
CA LEU A 19 -7.52 10.94 -2.65
C LEU A 19 -8.62 9.91 -2.39
N GLY A 20 -9.08 9.81 -1.16
CA GLY A 20 -10.20 8.96 -0.81
C GLY A 20 -11.12 9.59 0.22
N HIS A 21 -12.38 9.13 0.25
CA HIS A 21 -13.45 9.68 1.07
C HIS A 21 -14.17 8.58 1.88
N ALA A 22 -14.39 8.83 3.17
CA ALA A 22 -15.20 8.00 4.05
C ALA A 22 -16.05 8.89 4.97
N ASP A 23 -16.97 8.27 5.72
CA ASP A 23 -17.86 8.97 6.66
C ASP A 23 -17.11 9.84 7.68
N PHE A 24 -15.87 9.47 8.02
CA PHE A 24 -15.03 10.22 8.95
C PHE A 24 -14.21 11.33 8.30
N GLY A 25 -14.24 11.46 6.98
CA GLY A 25 -13.56 12.50 6.23
C GLY A 25 -12.75 12.01 5.04
N SER A 26 -11.99 12.93 4.45
CA SER A 26 -11.14 12.68 3.29
C SER A 26 -9.71 12.34 3.72
N ILE A 27 -9.04 11.49 2.95
CA ILE A 27 -7.71 10.98 3.23
C ILE A 27 -6.86 11.15 1.98
N LEU A 28 -5.65 11.67 2.16
CA LEU A 28 -4.61 11.58 1.16
C LEU A 28 -3.76 10.35 1.47
N ILE A 29 -3.85 9.31 0.64
CA ILE A 29 -3.19 8.02 0.84
C ILE A 29 -1.86 8.01 0.08
N PRO A 30 -0.70 8.11 0.75
CA PRO A 30 0.59 7.88 0.12
C PRO A 30 0.76 6.38 -0.16
N GLU A 31 0.84 6.02 -1.43
CA GLU A 31 1.05 4.62 -1.82
C GLU A 31 2.53 4.27 -1.83
N LEU A 32 3.33 5.08 -2.52
CA LEU A 32 4.73 4.84 -2.79
C LEU A 32 5.48 6.17 -2.90
N MET A 33 6.73 6.19 -2.45
CA MET A 33 7.67 7.25 -2.78
C MET A 33 8.84 6.73 -3.59
N PHE A 34 9.41 7.59 -4.42
CA PHE A 34 10.54 7.28 -5.28
C PHE A 34 11.65 8.30 -5.08
N VAL A 35 12.88 7.83 -4.86
CA VAL A 35 14.04 8.70 -4.71
C VAL A 35 15.19 8.18 -5.54
N ARG A 36 15.86 9.09 -6.27
CA ARG A 36 17.06 8.77 -7.04
C ARG A 36 18.32 9.10 -6.25
N ARG A 37 18.99 8.06 -5.76
CA ARG A 37 20.29 8.12 -5.05
C ARG A 37 21.12 6.89 -5.43
N SER A 38 22.10 7.07 -6.33
CA SER A 38 22.88 5.95 -6.90
C SER A 38 22.02 4.86 -7.56
N GLY A 39 20.92 5.29 -8.19
CA GLY A 39 19.85 4.44 -8.71
C GLY A 39 18.49 4.85 -8.15
N TRP A 40 17.42 4.32 -8.73
CA TRP A 40 16.05 4.54 -8.25
C TRP A 40 15.69 3.54 -7.15
N ARG A 41 15.13 4.06 -6.08
CA ARG A 41 14.63 3.30 -4.92
C ARG A 41 13.17 3.66 -4.70
N PHE A 42 12.39 2.69 -4.29
CA PHE A 42 11.02 2.92 -3.84
C PHE A 42 10.90 2.68 -2.34
N TYR A 43 9.94 3.37 -1.74
CA TYR A 43 9.66 3.37 -0.31
C TYR A 43 8.15 3.19 -0.11
N GLN A 44 7.78 2.13 0.59
CA GLN A 44 6.43 1.86 1.03
C GLN A 44 6.23 2.50 2.41
N PRO A 45 5.23 3.39 2.57
CA PRO A 45 4.81 3.87 3.88
C PRO A 45 4.46 2.72 4.82
N SER A 46 4.85 2.84 6.08
CA SER A 46 4.38 2.00 7.20
C SER A 46 3.29 2.72 8.00
N PHE A 47 3.51 4.01 8.28
CA PHE A 47 2.51 4.88 8.89
C PHE A 47 2.49 6.25 8.21
N PHE A 48 1.39 6.99 8.29
CA PHE A 48 1.35 8.39 7.87
C PHE A 48 0.33 9.21 8.65
N GLY A 49 0.58 10.51 8.72
CA GLY A 49 -0.30 11.49 9.36
C GLY A 49 -1.21 12.20 8.36
N PRO A 50 -2.25 12.91 8.84
CA PRO A 50 -3.10 13.73 7.99
C PRO A 50 -2.28 14.83 7.30
N PRO A 51 -2.63 15.21 6.07
CA PRO A 51 -1.93 16.27 5.37
C PRO A 51 -2.30 17.65 5.93
N ILE A 52 -1.34 18.57 5.90
CA ILE A 52 -1.57 20.01 5.99
C ILE A 52 -1.65 20.52 4.55
N LEU A 53 -2.83 21.02 4.17
CA LEU A 53 -3.06 21.64 2.87
C LEU A 53 -2.99 23.16 3.00
N GLN A 54 -2.22 23.79 2.10
CA GLN A 54 -2.11 25.24 1.98
C GLN A 54 -2.46 25.64 0.56
N PHE A 55 -3.43 26.53 0.40
CA PHE A 55 -3.88 26.97 -0.91
C PHE A 55 -3.39 28.39 -1.21
N ASN A 56 -3.00 28.65 -2.45
CA ASN A 56 -2.55 29.96 -2.93
C ASN A 56 -1.32 30.47 -2.17
N VAL A 57 -0.33 29.59 -1.94
CA VAL A 57 0.98 30.02 -1.41
C VAL A 57 1.72 30.94 -2.38
N GLU A 58 1.43 30.74 -3.67
CA GLU A 58 1.72 31.61 -4.81
C GLU A 58 0.44 31.63 -5.68
N PRO A 59 0.30 32.55 -6.66
CA PRO A 59 -0.89 32.59 -7.51
C PRO A 59 -1.18 31.23 -8.15
N ASN A 60 -2.33 30.61 -7.80
CA ASN A 60 -2.78 29.29 -8.25
C ASN A 60 -1.85 28.12 -7.90
N ILE A 61 -0.97 28.28 -6.90
CA ILE A 61 -0.15 27.18 -6.40
C ILE A 61 -0.59 26.75 -5.00
N HIS A 62 -0.72 25.45 -4.83
CA HIS A 62 -1.12 24.80 -3.60
C HIS A 62 0.00 23.86 -3.11
N VAL A 63 0.07 23.65 -1.81
CA VAL A 63 1.06 22.81 -1.15
C VAL A 63 0.37 21.84 -0.24
N ALA A 64 0.83 20.60 -0.25
CA ALA A 64 0.45 19.59 0.72
C ALA A 64 1.70 19.09 1.43
N ARG A 65 1.62 18.99 2.77
CA ARG A 65 2.70 18.50 3.62
C ARG A 65 2.17 17.43 4.56
N LEU A 66 2.80 16.26 4.59
CA LEU A 66 2.41 15.15 5.47
C LEU A 66 3.63 14.43 6.01
N SER A 67 3.49 13.84 7.21
CA SER A 67 4.50 12.96 7.79
C SER A 67 4.28 11.52 7.33
N ILE A 68 5.35 10.84 6.93
CA ILE A 68 5.32 9.44 6.48
C ILE A 68 6.45 8.68 7.17
N ASP A 69 6.12 7.60 7.87
CA ASP A 69 7.09 6.69 8.45
C ASP A 69 7.40 5.57 7.45
N ILE A 70 8.69 5.31 7.25
CA ILE A 70 9.19 4.28 6.32
C ILE A 70 10.21 3.36 6.98
N GLY A 71 10.31 2.13 6.44
CA GLY A 71 11.29 1.14 6.83
C GLY A 71 11.76 0.30 5.64
N SER A 72 12.98 -0.21 5.73
CA SER A 72 13.42 -1.30 4.86
C SER A 72 12.63 -2.57 5.16
N PRO A 73 12.63 -3.58 4.27
CA PRO A 73 12.01 -4.86 4.60
C PRO A 73 12.62 -5.44 5.88
N ARG A 74 11.78 -5.92 6.80
CA ARG A 74 12.20 -6.38 8.15
C ARG A 74 12.71 -5.28 9.08
N ALA A 75 12.42 -4.01 8.80
CA ALA A 75 12.81 -2.94 9.71
C ALA A 75 12.14 -3.13 11.07
N ALA A 76 12.95 -3.06 12.13
CA ALA A 76 12.50 -2.81 13.50
C ALA A 76 12.50 -1.31 13.82
N ASP A 77 13.39 -0.55 13.17
CA ASP A 77 13.50 0.90 13.31
C ASP A 77 12.93 1.59 12.06
N LEU A 78 11.84 2.32 12.24
CA LEU A 78 11.28 3.20 11.22
C LEU A 78 11.91 4.59 11.30
N THR A 79 11.84 5.34 10.20
CA THR A 79 12.17 6.76 10.21
C THR A 79 11.00 7.57 9.70
N ARG A 80 10.73 8.68 10.40
CA ARG A 80 9.75 9.67 9.96
C ARG A 80 10.36 10.60 8.93
N LEU A 81 9.67 10.74 7.81
CA LEU A 81 9.90 11.74 6.80
C LEU A 81 8.84 12.82 6.88
N ILE A 82 9.19 14.02 6.47
CA ILE A 82 8.23 15.05 6.11
C ILE A 82 8.27 15.19 4.60
N VAL A 83 7.12 14.97 3.95
CA VAL A 83 6.98 15.05 2.51
C VAL A 83 6.15 16.26 2.17
N GLU A 84 6.68 17.09 1.27
CA GLU A 84 6.01 18.29 0.75
C GLU A 84 5.95 18.20 -0.77
N PHE A 85 4.77 18.43 -1.34
CA PHE A 85 4.56 18.50 -2.78
C PHE A 85 3.61 19.63 -3.14
N ARG A 86 3.72 20.09 -4.39
CA ARG A 86 3.01 21.26 -4.92
C ARG A 86 2.06 20.86 -6.05
N SER A 87 1.01 21.66 -6.29
CA SER A 87 0.08 21.45 -7.41
C SER A 87 0.77 21.51 -8.78
N ASP A 88 1.75 22.40 -8.96
CA ASP A 88 2.62 22.48 -10.16
C ASP A 88 3.64 21.32 -10.27
N GLY A 89 3.68 20.44 -9.26
CA GLY A 89 4.54 19.28 -9.18
C GLY A 89 4.00 18.04 -9.88
N LEU A 90 2.78 18.05 -10.41
CA LEU A 90 2.17 16.87 -11.02
C LEU A 90 3.01 16.34 -12.19
N VAL A 91 3.26 15.04 -12.18
CA VAL A 91 4.04 14.31 -13.20
C VAL A 91 3.12 13.41 -14.01
N ARG A 92 2.35 12.56 -13.33
CA ARG A 92 1.54 11.53 -13.97
C ARG A 92 0.20 11.36 -13.28
N ARG A 93 -0.84 11.08 -14.07
CA ARG A 93 -2.13 10.54 -13.61
C ARG A 93 -2.20 9.05 -13.97
N TYR A 94 -2.79 8.26 -13.09
CA TYR A 94 -3.02 6.83 -13.30
C TYR A 94 -4.51 6.58 -13.49
N ASP A 95 -4.87 5.59 -14.30
CA ASP A 95 -6.25 5.23 -14.64
C ASP A 95 -7.07 4.73 -13.44
N ASP A 96 -6.43 4.49 -12.30
CA ASP A 96 -7.07 4.08 -11.05
C ASP A 96 -7.28 5.27 -10.08
N GLY A 97 -7.09 6.50 -10.57
CA GLY A 97 -7.27 7.75 -9.81
C GLY A 97 -6.04 8.18 -9.01
N ALA A 98 -4.95 7.40 -8.99
CA ALA A 98 -3.72 7.84 -8.36
C ALA A 98 -3.04 8.96 -9.17
N GLN A 99 -2.21 9.75 -8.50
CA GLN A 99 -1.40 10.79 -9.11
C GLN A 99 0.02 10.79 -8.56
N LEU A 100 1.00 11.07 -9.41
CA LEU A 100 2.43 11.15 -9.07
C LEU A 100 2.87 12.60 -9.06
N TYR A 101 3.42 13.07 -7.94
CA TYR A 101 3.93 14.43 -7.80
C TYR A 101 5.43 14.45 -7.54
N ARG A 102 6.13 15.44 -8.08
CA ARG A 102 7.44 15.88 -7.59
C ARG A 102 7.29 16.39 -6.16
N CYS A 103 8.17 15.93 -5.28
CA CYS A 103 8.16 16.30 -3.88
C CYS A 103 9.57 16.60 -3.34
N VAL A 104 9.59 17.31 -2.22
CA VAL A 104 10.76 17.42 -1.34
C VAL A 104 10.51 16.60 -0.09
N ILE A 105 11.51 15.83 0.31
CA ILE A 105 11.47 14.90 1.43
C ILE A 105 12.53 15.34 2.44
N ASP A 106 12.11 15.82 3.60
CA ASP A 106 13.01 16.06 4.72
C ASP A 106 13.13 14.76 5.52
N GLY A 107 14.37 14.30 5.70
CA GLY A 107 14.64 13.01 6.33
C GLY A 107 16.13 12.76 6.58
N PRO A 108 16.51 11.55 7.01
CA PRO A 108 17.89 11.24 7.34
C PRO A 108 18.80 11.22 6.12
N LYS A 109 20.02 11.78 6.23
CA LYS A 109 21.04 11.81 5.15
C LYS A 109 21.19 10.51 4.38
N ARG A 110 21.18 9.36 5.09
CA ARG A 110 21.32 8.01 4.50
C ARG A 110 19.96 7.37 4.21
N LEU A 111 19.07 8.09 3.53
CA LEU A 111 17.70 7.64 3.23
C LEU A 111 17.64 6.28 2.51
N THR A 112 18.66 5.92 1.71
CA THR A 112 18.72 4.64 0.99
C THR A 112 18.67 3.40 1.90
N ARG A 113 19.01 3.53 3.19
CA ARG A 113 18.95 2.41 4.15
C ARG A 113 17.52 2.00 4.52
N PHE A 114 16.55 2.87 4.28
CA PHE A 114 15.14 2.66 4.58
C PHE A 114 14.32 2.31 3.33
N ALA A 115 14.98 2.06 2.19
CA ALA A 115 14.28 1.72 0.96
C ALA A 115 13.62 0.34 1.09
N SER A 116 12.36 0.25 0.67
CA SER A 116 11.63 -1.01 0.55
C SER A 116 12.21 -1.86 -0.58
N GLY A 117 12.74 -1.23 -1.63
CA GLY A 117 13.44 -1.94 -2.69
C GLY A 117 14.06 -1.04 -3.77
N THR A 118 14.50 -1.67 -4.85
CA THR A 118 14.97 -0.98 -6.07
C THR A 118 13.87 -0.90 -7.10
N CYS A 119 13.83 0.17 -7.88
CA CYS A 119 12.95 0.28 -9.04
C CYS A 119 13.70 0.86 -10.24
N ARG A 120 13.04 0.84 -11.39
CA ARG A 120 13.51 1.50 -12.62
C ARG A 120 12.39 2.39 -13.13
N GLN A 121 12.70 3.66 -13.39
CA GLN A 121 11.78 4.54 -14.08
C GLN A 121 11.62 4.10 -15.54
N ARG A 122 10.38 4.10 -16.02
CA ARG A 122 9.98 3.76 -17.38
C ARG A 122 9.90 5.03 -18.24
N ASP A 123 9.82 4.85 -19.55
CA ASP A 123 9.73 5.96 -20.51
C ASP A 123 8.41 6.75 -20.38
N ASP A 124 7.37 6.11 -19.86
CA ASP A 124 6.07 6.71 -19.55
C ASP A 124 6.01 7.35 -18.14
N GLU A 125 7.16 7.51 -17.47
CA GLU A 125 7.29 8.10 -16.12
C GLU A 125 6.73 7.26 -14.95
N ASP A 126 6.18 6.06 -15.22
CA ASP A 126 5.89 5.06 -14.18
C ASP A 126 7.18 4.31 -13.77
N PHE A 127 7.08 3.38 -12.82
CA PHE A 127 8.20 2.66 -12.24
C PHE A 127 7.98 1.15 -12.27
N ASP A 128 8.95 0.42 -12.80
CA ASP A 128 9.05 -1.03 -12.60
C ASP A 128 9.65 -1.28 -11.19
N LEU A 129 8.86 -1.79 -10.26
CA LEU A 129 9.31 -2.18 -8.92
C LEU A 129 9.92 -3.58 -8.95
N ARG A 130 11.11 -3.74 -8.35
CA ARG A 130 11.68 -5.07 -8.11
C ARG A 130 11.07 -5.67 -6.84
N LEU A 131 10.18 -6.63 -7.03
CA LEU A 131 9.53 -7.41 -5.98
C LEU A 131 9.84 -8.90 -6.14
N PHE A 132 9.33 -9.70 -5.21
CA PHE A 132 9.54 -11.13 -5.16
C PHE A 132 8.22 -11.89 -5.01
N HIS A 133 8.12 -13.03 -5.68
CA HIS A 133 7.13 -14.05 -5.37
C HIS A 133 7.84 -15.21 -4.67
N ILE A 134 7.51 -15.46 -3.40
CA ILE A 134 8.13 -16.49 -2.56
C ILE A 134 7.25 -17.73 -2.52
N THR A 135 7.79 -18.86 -2.96
CA THR A 135 7.05 -20.08 -3.24
C THR A 135 7.89 -21.34 -2.99
N ASN A 136 7.37 -22.52 -3.32
CA ASN A 136 8.11 -23.79 -3.23
C ASN A 136 8.79 -24.16 -4.57
N PRO A 137 9.80 -25.06 -4.57
CA PRO A 137 10.51 -25.43 -5.79
C PRO A 137 9.64 -25.99 -6.93
N LYS A 138 8.57 -26.72 -6.59
CA LYS A 138 7.63 -27.28 -7.58
C LYS A 138 6.86 -26.18 -8.30
N ALA A 139 6.31 -25.22 -7.55
CA ALA A 139 5.60 -24.08 -8.09
C ALA A 139 6.54 -23.16 -8.88
N PHE A 140 7.76 -22.93 -8.39
CA PHE A 140 8.79 -22.19 -9.13
C PHE A 140 9.03 -22.81 -10.52
N ALA A 141 9.26 -24.13 -10.59
CA ALA A 141 9.47 -24.82 -11.86
C ALA A 141 8.24 -24.73 -12.77
N GLY A 142 7.03 -24.81 -12.20
CA GLY A 142 5.78 -24.60 -12.92
C GLY A 142 5.70 -23.21 -13.56
N ILE A 143 5.95 -22.15 -12.78
CA ILE A 143 5.88 -20.76 -13.25
C ILE A 143 6.94 -20.47 -14.31
N VAL A 144 8.17 -20.96 -14.13
CA VAL A 144 9.24 -20.77 -15.13
C VAL A 144 8.92 -21.51 -16.43
N GLY A 145 8.31 -22.71 -16.33
CA GLY A 145 7.91 -23.51 -17.49
C GLY A 145 6.72 -22.93 -18.24
N SER A 146 5.68 -22.49 -17.53
CA SER A 146 4.46 -21.93 -18.12
C SER A 146 4.62 -20.48 -18.54
N LYS A 147 5.56 -19.74 -17.92
CA LYS A 147 5.66 -18.27 -17.98
C LYS A 147 4.41 -17.58 -17.42
N GLU A 148 3.70 -18.24 -16.51
CA GLU A 148 2.49 -17.71 -15.89
C GLU A 148 2.62 -17.74 -14.37
N LEU A 149 2.38 -16.60 -13.76
CA LEU A 149 2.24 -16.45 -12.32
C LEU A 149 0.74 -16.38 -11.99
N HIS A 150 0.16 -17.51 -11.60
CA HIS A 150 -1.28 -17.61 -11.34
C HIS A 150 -1.71 -16.75 -10.16
N SER A 151 -2.88 -16.11 -10.31
CA SER A 151 -3.54 -15.39 -9.23
C SER A 151 -4.19 -16.36 -8.23
N SER A 152 -4.32 -15.89 -6.99
CA SER A 152 -4.99 -16.55 -5.89
C SER A 152 -6.35 -15.93 -5.69
N ARG A 153 -7.41 -16.74 -5.60
CA ARG A 153 -8.76 -16.27 -5.24
C ARG A 153 -8.92 -15.99 -3.75
N TRP A 154 -7.90 -16.28 -2.94
CA TRP A 154 -8.00 -16.09 -1.50
C TRP A 154 -7.89 -14.61 -1.11
N ASN A 155 -8.71 -14.19 -0.15
CA ASN A 155 -8.61 -12.88 0.50
C ASN A 155 -7.25 -12.72 1.22
N LEU A 156 -6.97 -11.52 1.74
CA LEU A 156 -5.70 -11.22 2.40
C LEU A 156 -5.45 -12.12 3.62
N GLN A 157 -6.50 -12.51 4.34
CA GLN A 157 -6.41 -13.49 5.43
C GLN A 157 -5.94 -14.87 4.95
N GLY A 158 -6.27 -15.24 3.70
CA GLY A 158 -5.91 -16.52 3.09
C GLY A 158 -6.80 -17.68 3.53
N THR A 159 -8.02 -17.40 4.01
CA THR A 159 -8.94 -18.36 4.64
C THR A 159 -10.28 -18.46 3.93
N ARG A 160 -10.60 -17.53 3.02
CA ARG A 160 -11.82 -17.53 2.21
C ARG A 160 -11.54 -17.18 0.74
N GLU A 161 -12.30 -17.78 -0.18
CA GLU A 161 -12.19 -17.52 -1.61
C GLU A 161 -13.16 -16.44 -2.09
N LEU A 162 -12.64 -15.47 -2.83
CA LEU A 162 -13.35 -14.41 -3.53
C LEU A 162 -13.80 -14.89 -4.92
N SER A 163 -15.01 -14.49 -5.32
CA SER A 163 -15.65 -14.89 -6.58
C SER A 163 -15.50 -13.90 -7.71
N ASN A 164 -15.23 -12.62 -7.42
CA ASN A 164 -15.15 -11.55 -8.41
C ASN A 164 -13.76 -10.93 -8.57
N VAL A 165 -12.80 -11.33 -7.74
CA VAL A 165 -11.40 -10.88 -7.82
C VAL A 165 -10.44 -11.99 -7.43
N ALA A 166 -9.25 -11.97 -8.03
CA ALA A 166 -8.10 -12.75 -7.61
C ALA A 166 -6.86 -11.85 -7.56
N TYR A 167 -5.84 -12.28 -6.83
CA TYR A 167 -4.62 -11.50 -6.61
C TYR A 167 -3.38 -12.28 -6.92
N VAL A 168 -2.44 -11.65 -7.63
CA VAL A 168 -1.04 -12.07 -7.56
C VAL A 168 -0.38 -11.33 -6.42
N TYR A 169 0.06 -12.11 -5.42
CA TYR A 169 0.76 -11.61 -4.25
C TYR A 169 2.28 -11.58 -4.49
N LEU A 170 2.86 -10.42 -4.25
CA LEU A 170 4.28 -10.11 -4.31
C LEU A 170 4.73 -9.49 -2.99
N THR A 171 6.04 -9.52 -2.73
CA THR A 171 6.62 -8.95 -1.52
C THR A 171 7.95 -8.25 -1.79
N SER A 172 8.29 -7.29 -0.93
CA SER A 172 9.64 -6.70 -0.87
C SER A 172 10.63 -7.60 -0.11
N LEU A 173 10.16 -8.65 0.56
CA LEU A 173 11.02 -9.65 1.20
C LEU A 173 11.66 -10.56 0.15
N ASP A 174 12.98 -10.60 0.13
CA ASP A 174 13.74 -11.39 -0.83
C ASP A 174 13.73 -12.90 -0.52
N ALA A 175 13.30 -13.30 0.67
CA ALA A 175 13.16 -14.68 1.13
C ALA A 175 12.28 -14.69 2.39
N ILE A 176 11.83 -15.87 2.82
CA ILE A 176 11.25 -16.07 4.16
C ILE A 176 12.28 -16.79 5.02
N LYS A 177 12.77 -16.13 6.07
CA LYS A 177 13.86 -16.64 6.93
C LYS A 177 13.38 -16.95 8.35
N THR A 178 12.34 -16.27 8.80
CA THR A 178 11.84 -16.35 10.17
C THR A 178 10.31 -16.41 10.19
N GLU A 179 9.77 -16.76 11.35
CA GLU A 179 8.33 -16.66 11.60
C GLU A 179 7.80 -15.22 11.45
N GLU A 180 8.61 -14.23 11.82
CA GLU A 180 8.25 -12.83 11.65
C GLU A 180 8.11 -12.44 10.17
N ASP A 181 8.96 -13.00 9.29
CA ASP A 181 8.83 -12.79 7.84
C ASP A 181 7.48 -13.32 7.32
N LEU A 182 6.99 -14.46 7.82
CA LEU A 182 5.67 -14.98 7.46
C LEU A 182 4.56 -14.00 7.89
N ARG A 183 4.64 -13.49 9.12
CA ARG A 183 3.62 -12.56 9.66
C ARG A 183 3.55 -11.25 8.88
N ARG A 184 4.69 -10.74 8.42
CA ARG A 184 4.79 -9.55 7.55
C ARG A 184 4.04 -9.71 6.22
N ILE A 185 3.83 -10.94 5.77
CA ILE A 185 3.07 -11.26 4.55
C ILE A 185 1.76 -12.01 4.83
N ALA A 186 1.14 -11.76 5.99
CA ALA A 186 -0.15 -12.30 6.38
C ALA A 186 -0.20 -13.85 6.44
N MET A 187 0.90 -14.48 6.90
CA MET A 187 0.99 -15.92 7.13
C MET A 187 1.54 -16.21 8.52
N SER A 188 1.36 -17.44 9.02
CA SER A 188 1.94 -17.86 10.30
C SER A 188 2.09 -19.38 10.38
N SER A 189 3.08 -19.88 11.14
CA SER A 189 3.26 -21.32 11.37
C SER A 189 2.14 -21.94 12.21
N ASP A 190 1.60 -21.20 13.17
CA ASP A 190 0.44 -21.63 13.96
C ASP A 190 -0.90 -21.31 13.26
N GLY A 191 -0.86 -20.54 12.15
CA GLY A 191 -2.04 -20.05 11.45
C GLY A 191 -2.73 -18.88 12.17
N MET A 192 -2.02 -18.15 13.03
CA MET A 192 -2.58 -17.02 13.79
C MET A 192 -1.65 -15.80 13.77
N ILE A 193 -2.25 -14.63 13.63
CA ILE A 193 -1.61 -13.33 13.94
C ILE A 193 -2.43 -12.62 15.00
N ARG A 194 -1.76 -11.79 15.81
CA ARG A 194 -2.37 -11.15 16.98
C ARG A 194 -2.25 -9.65 16.87
N PHE A 195 -3.36 -8.98 17.15
CA PHE A 195 -3.44 -7.53 17.20
C PHE A 195 -3.94 -7.08 18.57
N GLN A 196 -3.64 -5.83 18.89
CA GLN A 196 -4.17 -5.14 20.04
C GLN A 196 -4.83 -3.85 19.54
N THR A 197 -6.00 -3.53 20.09
CA THR A 197 -6.67 -2.27 19.76
C THR A 197 -5.83 -1.08 20.20
N THR A 198 -5.89 0.00 19.44
CA THR A 198 -5.28 1.30 19.78
C THR A 198 -5.69 1.73 21.18
N SER A 199 -4.73 2.25 21.96
CA SER A 199 -4.87 2.82 23.30
C SER A 199 -5.79 4.06 23.31
N SER A 200 -7.06 3.84 23.02
CA SER A 200 -8.12 4.84 22.89
C SER A 200 -9.21 4.65 23.95
N ARG A 201 -9.04 3.64 24.81
CA ARG A 201 -10.00 3.20 25.84
C ARG A 201 -9.25 2.86 27.13
N LEU A 202 -9.98 2.78 28.24
CA LEU A 202 -9.45 2.37 29.55
C LEU A 202 -8.90 0.93 29.55
N ARG A 203 -9.40 0.07 28.66
CA ARG A 203 -8.93 -1.31 28.49
C ARG A 203 -8.88 -1.63 26.99
N GLU A 204 -7.72 -2.12 26.55
CA GLU A 204 -7.51 -2.59 25.19
C GLU A 204 -8.01 -4.02 25.03
N GLU A 205 -8.45 -4.33 23.83
CA GLU A 205 -8.89 -5.65 23.41
C GLU A 205 -7.83 -6.25 22.49
N THR A 206 -7.78 -7.59 22.43
CA THR A 206 -6.86 -8.32 21.57
C THR A 206 -7.65 -9.13 20.56
N LEU A 207 -7.25 -9.07 19.29
CA LEU A 207 -7.76 -9.92 18.23
C LEU A 207 -6.76 -11.04 17.97
N GLU A 208 -7.21 -12.29 18.00
CA GLU A 208 -6.49 -13.42 17.44
C GLU A 208 -7.09 -13.74 16.07
N LEU A 209 -6.42 -13.31 15.01
CA LEU A 209 -6.88 -13.48 13.64
C LEU A 209 -6.29 -14.78 13.07
N THR A 210 -7.14 -15.66 12.56
CA THR A 210 -6.68 -16.82 11.78
C THR A 210 -6.08 -16.35 10.46
N VAL A 211 -4.99 -16.94 10.01
CA VAL A 211 -4.38 -16.65 8.70
C VAL A 211 -3.90 -17.91 8.02
N TYR A 212 -3.56 -17.82 6.74
CA TYR A 212 -2.96 -18.94 6.01
C TYR A 212 -1.77 -19.54 6.78
N ARG A 213 -1.89 -20.83 7.10
CA ARG A 213 -0.85 -21.57 7.80
C ARG A 213 0.27 -21.94 6.84
N GLU A 214 1.49 -21.53 7.17
CA GLU A 214 2.67 -21.81 6.37
C GLU A 214 3.92 -21.96 7.25
N ASN A 215 4.92 -22.70 6.79
CA ASN A 215 6.19 -22.84 7.48
C ASN A 215 7.33 -22.17 6.70
N THR A 216 8.35 -21.66 7.39
CA THR A 216 9.57 -21.10 6.78
C THR A 216 10.31 -22.10 5.88
N THR A 217 10.13 -23.39 6.11
CA THR A 217 10.68 -24.48 5.27
C THR A 217 9.85 -24.79 4.02
N GLY A 218 8.60 -24.29 3.95
CA GLY A 218 7.67 -24.53 2.84
C GLY A 218 7.91 -23.61 1.64
N ARG A 219 8.50 -22.42 1.85
CA ARG A 219 8.69 -21.39 0.81
C ARG A 219 10.17 -21.05 0.59
N THR A 220 10.89 -22.00 0.00
CA THR A 220 12.34 -21.95 -0.19
C THR A 220 12.79 -21.50 -1.57
N ALA A 221 11.86 -21.30 -2.51
CA ALA A 221 12.13 -20.78 -3.85
C ALA A 221 11.60 -19.35 -4.00
N ARG A 222 12.23 -18.58 -4.90
CA ARG A 222 11.82 -17.20 -5.16
C ARG A 222 11.92 -16.85 -6.64
N LEU A 223 10.97 -16.06 -7.12
CA LEU A 223 11.04 -15.38 -8.40
C LEU A 223 11.23 -13.89 -8.15
N GLN A 224 12.22 -13.29 -8.79
CA GLN A 224 12.28 -11.83 -8.89
C GLN A 224 11.30 -11.39 -9.99
N VAL A 225 10.44 -10.45 -9.67
CA VAL A 225 9.40 -9.93 -10.57
C VAL A 225 9.51 -8.40 -10.59
N ASN A 226 9.80 -7.85 -11.77
CA ASN A 226 9.66 -6.42 -12.02
C ASN A 226 8.22 -6.17 -12.48
N VAL A 227 7.47 -5.35 -11.75
CA VAL A 227 6.07 -5.03 -12.05
C VAL A 227 5.87 -3.52 -12.06
N ALA A 228 5.09 -3.00 -13.01
CA ALA A 228 4.79 -1.58 -13.08
C ALA A 228 3.95 -1.13 -11.88
N SER A 229 4.25 0.04 -11.32
CA SER A 229 3.57 0.53 -10.11
C SER A 229 2.12 0.94 -10.35
N SER A 230 1.75 1.15 -11.61
CA SER A 230 0.37 1.29 -12.10
C SER A 230 -0.48 0.03 -11.96
N LEU A 231 0.14 -1.16 -11.89
CA LEU A 231 -0.60 -2.44 -11.77
C LEU A 231 -0.93 -2.81 -10.32
N LEU A 232 -0.37 -2.09 -9.35
CA LEU A 232 -0.52 -2.41 -7.94
C LEU A 232 -1.84 -1.88 -7.40
N ALA A 233 -2.60 -2.77 -6.77
CA ALA A 233 -3.75 -2.39 -5.98
C ALA A 233 -3.29 -1.57 -4.76
N PRO A 234 -4.08 -0.56 -4.33
CA PRO A 234 -3.78 0.20 -3.14
C PRO A 234 -3.66 -0.70 -1.89
N PRO A 235 -2.76 -0.39 -0.95
CA PRO A 235 -2.68 -1.11 0.31
C PRO A 235 -3.94 -0.84 1.16
N HIS A 236 -4.33 -1.83 1.97
CA HIS A 236 -5.31 -1.59 3.03
C HIS A 236 -4.69 -0.85 4.20
N LEU A 237 -5.53 -0.16 4.95
CA LEU A 237 -5.10 0.70 6.04
C LEU A 237 -5.80 0.33 7.35
N MET A 238 -5.18 0.73 8.44
CA MET A 238 -5.84 0.89 9.73
C MET A 238 -5.79 2.36 10.14
N ILE A 239 -6.89 2.91 10.65
CA ILE A 239 -6.92 4.24 11.26
C ILE A 239 -6.83 4.11 12.78
N HIS A 240 -5.93 4.89 13.36
CA HIS A 240 -5.70 4.97 14.80
C HIS A 240 -6.17 6.32 15.31
N ARG A 241 -6.96 6.32 16.39
CA ARG A 241 -7.50 7.51 17.05
C ARG A 241 -7.14 7.50 18.54
N PRO A 242 -5.86 7.69 18.89
CA PRO A 242 -5.43 7.71 20.30
C PRO A 242 -6.10 8.84 21.09
N LEU A 243 -6.31 8.63 22.39
CA LEU A 243 -6.85 9.67 23.26
C LEU A 243 -5.83 10.81 23.45
N GLY A 244 -6.23 12.04 23.13
CA GLY A 244 -5.42 13.23 23.36
C GLY A 244 -4.29 13.47 22.36
N ASP A 245 -4.28 12.75 21.23
CA ASP A 245 -3.30 12.92 20.15
C ASP A 245 -4.02 12.88 18.78
N HIS A 246 -3.29 13.16 17.71
CA HIS A 246 -3.82 13.19 16.36
C HIS A 246 -4.07 11.79 15.80
N ALA A 247 -5.09 11.66 14.95
CA ALA A 247 -5.30 10.43 14.20
C ALA A 247 -4.14 10.19 13.22
N TYR A 248 -3.79 8.93 13.00
CA TYR A 248 -2.81 8.50 12.02
C TYR A 248 -3.25 7.19 11.37
N TYR A 249 -2.59 6.84 10.28
CA TYR A 249 -2.91 5.66 9.49
C TYR A 249 -1.72 4.71 9.47
N GLU A 250 -2.00 3.42 9.60
CA GLU A 250 -1.05 2.32 9.41
C GLU A 250 -1.35 1.64 8.08
N VAL A 251 -0.30 1.34 7.32
CA VAL A 251 -0.39 0.50 6.12
C VAL A 251 -0.39 -0.96 6.56
N THR A 252 -1.48 -1.68 6.30
CA THR A 252 -1.58 -3.10 6.64
C THR A 252 -0.64 -3.93 5.78
N GLY A 253 0.38 -4.53 6.40
CA GLY A 253 1.37 -5.36 5.71
C GLY A 253 2.16 -4.57 4.66
N PRO A 254 3.07 -3.64 5.06
CA PRO A 254 3.83 -2.81 4.13
C PRO A 254 4.80 -3.63 3.24
N GLU A 255 4.99 -4.91 3.52
CA GLU A 255 5.70 -5.83 2.63
C GLU A 255 4.80 -6.62 1.68
N ILE A 256 3.49 -6.37 1.63
CA ILE A 256 2.51 -7.04 0.76
C ILE A 256 2.15 -6.13 -0.42
N TYR A 257 2.36 -6.63 -1.63
CA TYR A 257 2.02 -5.95 -2.88
C TYR A 257 1.09 -6.86 -3.68
N ARG A 258 0.01 -6.30 -4.22
CA ARG A 258 -1.04 -7.09 -4.87
C ARG A 258 -1.31 -6.54 -6.26
N VAL A 259 -1.41 -7.43 -7.24
CA VAL A 259 -1.99 -7.12 -8.56
C VAL A 259 -3.37 -7.77 -8.61
N GLY A 260 -4.41 -6.95 -8.61
CA GLY A 260 -5.80 -7.41 -8.66
C GLY A 260 -6.21 -7.73 -10.09
N VAL A 261 -6.81 -8.90 -10.30
CA VAL A 261 -7.23 -9.38 -11.62
C VAL A 261 -8.59 -10.09 -11.55
N GLN A 262 -9.22 -10.29 -12.70
CA GLN A 262 -10.37 -11.18 -12.82
C GLN A 262 -9.99 -12.61 -12.43
N PRO A 263 -10.87 -13.36 -11.73
CA PRO A 263 -10.61 -14.75 -11.39
C PRO A 263 -10.23 -15.61 -12.60
N GLY A 264 -9.17 -16.39 -12.47
CA GLY A 264 -8.63 -17.23 -13.55
C GLY A 264 -7.57 -16.55 -14.41
N ALA A 265 -7.41 -15.24 -14.34
CA ALA A 265 -6.30 -14.54 -14.99
C ALA A 265 -4.97 -14.80 -14.26
N ALA A 266 -3.87 -14.69 -14.98
CA ALA A 266 -2.51 -14.86 -14.47
C ALA A 266 -1.60 -13.75 -15.01
N LEU A 267 -0.56 -13.42 -14.24
CA LEU A 267 0.48 -12.52 -14.73
C LEU A 267 1.36 -13.27 -15.72
N THR A 268 1.55 -12.71 -16.91
CA THR A 268 2.59 -13.19 -17.82
C THR A 268 3.95 -12.86 -17.23
N TYR A 269 4.77 -13.89 -17.03
CA TYR A 269 6.10 -13.81 -16.43
C TYR A 269 7.18 -14.18 -17.44
N ALA A 270 7.88 -13.18 -17.96
CA ALA A 270 8.96 -13.38 -18.92
C ALA A 270 10.20 -12.57 -18.51
N ASN A 271 11.36 -13.23 -18.45
CA ASN A 271 12.65 -12.60 -18.15
C ASN A 271 12.64 -11.74 -16.87
N GLY A 272 11.91 -12.17 -15.84
CA GLY A 272 11.81 -11.43 -14.59
C GLY A 272 10.88 -10.21 -14.65
N VAL A 273 10.05 -10.08 -15.68
CA VAL A 273 9.03 -9.02 -15.82
C VAL A 273 7.65 -9.63 -15.72
N GLY A 274 6.82 -9.08 -14.84
CA GLY A 274 5.39 -9.40 -14.73
C GLY A 274 4.57 -8.40 -15.51
N THR A 275 3.73 -8.89 -16.43
CA THR A 275 2.78 -8.09 -17.20
C THR A 275 1.41 -8.73 -17.12
N ILE A 276 0.35 -7.96 -17.36
CA ILE A 276 -1.03 -8.44 -17.35
C ILE A 276 -1.77 -7.86 -18.55
N ASP A 277 -2.75 -8.60 -19.05
CA ASP A 277 -3.70 -8.05 -20.00
C ASP A 277 -4.59 -7.04 -19.27
N GLU A 278 -4.59 -5.80 -19.77
CA GLU A 278 -5.34 -4.68 -19.23
C GLU A 278 -6.84 -5.01 -19.10
N ALA A 279 -7.40 -5.81 -20.02
CA ALA A 279 -8.81 -6.22 -19.97
C ALA A 279 -9.14 -7.11 -18.75
N THR A 280 -8.12 -7.74 -18.16
CA THR A 280 -8.26 -8.62 -16.99
C THR A 280 -7.91 -7.94 -15.68
N LEU A 281 -7.31 -6.74 -15.73
CA LEU A 281 -6.92 -5.98 -14.54
C LEU A 281 -8.15 -5.51 -13.77
N LYS A 282 -8.15 -5.69 -12.45
CA LYS A 282 -9.17 -5.15 -11.55
C LYS A 282 -8.62 -3.90 -10.87
N ARG A 283 -9.21 -2.75 -11.18
CA ARG A 283 -9.04 -1.50 -10.44
C ARG A 283 -10.09 -1.40 -9.35
N PHE A 284 -9.72 -0.83 -8.20
CA PHE A 284 -10.61 -0.76 -7.04
C PHE A 284 -11.05 0.68 -6.81
N GLU A 285 -12.37 0.87 -6.73
CA GLU A 285 -12.99 2.15 -6.40
C GLU A 285 -13.00 2.43 -4.88
N TYR A 286 -12.38 1.55 -4.09
CA TYR A 286 -12.28 1.70 -2.65
C TYR A 286 -11.04 1.01 -2.06
N VAL A 287 -10.67 1.47 -0.89
CA VAL A 287 -9.66 0.86 -0.01
C VAL A 287 -10.32 0.50 1.31
N VAL A 288 -10.03 -0.68 1.85
CA VAL A 288 -10.45 -1.02 3.22
C VAL A 288 -9.60 -0.25 4.22
N VAL A 289 -10.26 0.46 5.14
CA VAL A 289 -9.63 1.23 6.21
C VAL A 289 -10.31 0.91 7.53
N GLY A 290 -9.73 -0.03 8.28
CA GLY A 290 -10.29 -0.50 9.54
C GLY A 290 -10.00 0.44 10.71
N ASP A 291 -10.97 0.67 11.58
CA ASP A 291 -10.80 1.43 12.83
C ASP A 291 -10.13 0.56 13.89
N ALA A 292 -8.84 0.80 14.11
CA ALA A 292 -8.01 0.06 15.05
C ALA A 292 -8.41 0.24 16.52
N SER A 293 -9.43 1.05 16.84
CA SER A 293 -10.04 1.09 18.17
C SER A 293 -11.03 -0.06 18.45
N SER A 294 -11.32 -0.89 17.44
CA SER A 294 -12.27 -2.01 17.53
C SER A 294 -11.67 -3.32 17.00
N VAL A 295 -12.16 -4.45 17.50
CA VAL A 295 -11.74 -5.79 17.03
C VAL A 295 -12.14 -5.98 15.56
N GLU A 296 -13.35 -5.54 15.19
CA GLU A 296 -13.86 -5.59 13.82
C GLU A 296 -13.03 -4.74 12.86
N GLY A 297 -12.57 -3.56 13.30
CA GLY A 297 -11.68 -2.72 12.50
C GLY A 297 -10.26 -3.29 12.36
N LEU A 298 -9.73 -3.99 13.36
CA LEU A 298 -8.47 -4.72 13.21
C LEU A 298 -8.57 -5.88 12.20
N ALA A 299 -9.72 -6.55 12.13
CA ALA A 299 -9.96 -7.64 11.19
C ALA A 299 -10.23 -7.16 9.76
N ALA A 300 -10.89 -6.00 9.60
CA ALA A 300 -11.41 -5.52 8.32
C ALA A 300 -10.41 -5.58 7.14
N PRO A 301 -9.14 -5.13 7.25
CA PRO A 301 -8.17 -5.24 6.16
C PRO A 301 -7.91 -6.67 5.67
N TYR A 302 -8.02 -7.66 6.56
CA TYR A 302 -7.76 -9.07 6.25
C TYR A 302 -8.99 -9.78 5.69
N ASP A 303 -10.16 -9.42 6.23
CA ASP A 303 -11.47 -9.96 5.87
C ASP A 303 -12.07 -9.30 4.63
N GLU A 304 -11.38 -8.34 3.99
CA GLU A 304 -11.66 -7.52 2.79
C GLU A 304 -13.10 -7.39 2.23
N GLU A 305 -13.81 -8.50 2.13
CA GLU A 305 -15.21 -8.69 1.75
C GLU A 305 -16.26 -8.42 2.84
N GLU A 306 -15.95 -8.61 4.13
CA GLU A 306 -16.90 -8.48 5.24
C GLU A 306 -16.74 -7.16 6.02
N THR A 307 -16.68 -6.04 5.29
CA THR A 307 -16.52 -4.74 5.96
C THR A 307 -17.23 -3.59 5.27
N LYS A 308 -17.81 -2.72 6.10
CA LYS A 308 -18.29 -1.39 5.70
C LYS A 308 -17.23 -0.31 5.89
N GLN A 309 -16.08 -0.67 6.47
CA GLN A 309 -14.99 0.25 6.80
C GLN A 309 -14.13 0.46 5.56
N VAL A 310 -14.69 1.22 4.62
CA VAL A 310 -14.11 1.49 3.32
C VAL A 310 -13.94 2.99 3.12
N VAL A 311 -12.94 3.34 2.31
CA VAL A 311 -12.67 4.68 1.80
C VAL A 311 -12.83 4.61 0.30
N HIS A 312 -13.79 5.35 -0.23
CA HIS A 312 -14.04 5.46 -1.67
C HIS A 312 -12.91 6.23 -2.32
N VAL A 313 -12.26 5.64 -3.32
CA VAL A 313 -11.18 6.28 -4.08
C VAL A 313 -11.80 7.32 -5.01
N GLU A 314 -11.17 8.49 -5.08
CA GLU A 314 -11.53 9.51 -6.05
C GLU A 314 -10.89 9.21 -7.40
N ASN A 315 -11.69 9.27 -8.46
CA ASN A 315 -11.17 9.14 -9.81
C ASN A 315 -10.69 10.51 -10.32
N LEU A 316 -9.38 10.72 -10.35
CA LEU A 316 -8.75 12.01 -10.69
C LEU A 316 -8.19 12.01 -12.14
N ASP A 317 -8.99 11.60 -13.12
CA ASP A 317 -8.62 11.35 -14.52
C ASP A 317 -8.91 12.51 -15.50
N ASP A 318 -9.95 13.32 -15.27
CA ASP A 318 -10.42 14.38 -16.19
C ASP A 318 -9.64 15.71 -16.13
N GLY A 319 -8.30 15.66 -16.08
CA GLY A 319 -7.46 16.86 -15.91
C GLY A 319 -7.54 17.49 -14.52
N LEU A 320 -8.40 16.95 -13.67
CA LEU A 320 -8.56 17.32 -12.28
C LEU A 320 -7.36 16.86 -11.46
N ASP A 321 -6.78 17.76 -10.68
CA ASP A 321 -5.77 17.41 -9.68
C ASP A 321 -6.40 17.34 -8.28
N LEU A 322 -5.69 16.74 -7.31
CA LEU A 322 -6.22 16.57 -5.96
C LEU A 322 -6.54 17.90 -5.25
N PHE A 323 -5.81 18.97 -5.56
CA PHE A 323 -6.02 20.28 -4.95
C PHE A 323 -7.25 20.95 -5.55
N GLU A 324 -7.39 20.89 -6.87
CA GLU A 324 -8.56 21.39 -7.59
C GLU A 324 -9.82 20.67 -7.12
N PHE A 325 -9.81 19.33 -7.04
CA PHE A 325 -10.92 18.55 -6.51
C PHE A 325 -11.29 19.02 -5.09
N TRP A 326 -10.29 19.18 -4.23
CA TRP A 326 -10.52 19.61 -2.84
C TRP A 326 -11.18 20.99 -2.80
N GLN A 327 -10.72 21.93 -3.64
CA GLN A 327 -11.27 23.28 -3.67
C GLN A 327 -12.72 23.31 -4.17
N THR A 328 -13.05 22.53 -5.20
CA THR A 328 -14.40 22.51 -5.78
C THR A 328 -15.42 21.79 -4.91
N ASN A 329 -14.98 20.88 -4.04
CA ASN A 329 -15.84 19.99 -3.25
C ASN A 329 -15.76 20.22 -1.73
N GLN A 330 -15.33 21.40 -1.28
CA GLN A 330 -15.20 21.69 0.16
C GLN A 330 -16.52 21.49 0.91
N ASN A 331 -16.46 20.77 2.04
CA ASN A 331 -17.60 20.53 2.94
C ASN A 331 -18.83 19.91 2.25
N SER A 332 -18.62 19.15 1.19
CA SER A 332 -19.67 18.42 0.47
C SER A 332 -19.61 16.92 0.78
N ASP A 333 -20.73 16.24 0.57
CA ASP A 333 -20.82 14.80 0.74
C ASP A 333 -20.28 14.06 -0.48
N GLN A 334 -19.20 13.31 -0.27
CA GLN A 334 -18.52 12.51 -1.29
C GLN A 334 -18.73 11.00 -1.11
N VAL A 335 -19.64 10.59 -0.21
CA VAL A 335 -19.74 9.20 0.25
C VAL A 335 -21.15 8.65 0.05
N SER A 336 -22.20 9.34 0.52
CA SER A 336 -23.52 8.70 0.69
C SER A 336 -24.16 8.14 -0.59
N SER A 337 -23.79 8.66 -1.76
CA SER A 337 -24.29 8.21 -3.05
C SER A 337 -23.44 7.11 -3.71
N ARG A 338 -22.25 6.80 -3.17
CA ARG A 338 -21.30 5.85 -3.77
C ARG A 338 -21.64 4.41 -3.40
N ARG A 339 -21.49 3.52 -4.38
CA ARG A 339 -21.73 2.07 -4.25
C ARG A 339 -20.67 1.29 -5.02
N PRO A 340 -19.42 1.20 -4.49
CA PRO A 340 -18.35 0.50 -5.17
C PRO A 340 -18.68 -0.99 -5.30
N GLU A 341 -18.13 -1.65 -6.33
CA GLU A 341 -18.23 -3.12 -6.48
C GLU A 341 -17.61 -3.81 -5.25
N PRO A 342 -18.39 -4.48 -4.38
CA PRO A 342 -17.83 -5.16 -3.23
C PRO A 342 -17.05 -6.41 -3.67
N ARG A 343 -16.11 -6.86 -2.85
CA ARG A 343 -15.59 -8.23 -2.96
C ARG A 343 -16.69 -9.22 -2.53
N ILE A 344 -16.84 -10.32 -3.25
CA ILE A 344 -17.94 -11.27 -3.07
C ILE A 344 -17.35 -12.66 -2.77
N PHE A 345 -18.01 -13.43 -1.91
CA PHE A 345 -17.65 -14.82 -1.66
C PHE A 345 -17.88 -15.73 -2.86
N SER A 346 -17.05 -16.76 -2.94
CA SER A 346 -17.40 -17.97 -3.69
C SER A 346 -18.37 -18.78 -2.83
N THR A 347 -19.56 -19.04 -3.37
CA THR A 347 -20.60 -19.88 -2.74
C THR A 347 -20.15 -21.32 -2.59
#